data_AF-A0A536PAE5-F1
#
_entry.id   AF-A0A536PAE5-F1
#
_cell.length_a   1.000
_cell.length_b   1.000
_cell.length_c   1.000
_cell.angle_alpha   90.00
_cell.angle_beta   90.00
_cell.angle_gamma   90.00
#
_symmetry.space_group_name_H-M   'P 1'
#
loop_
_entity.id
_entity.type
_entity.pdbx_description
1 polymer ?
#
loop_
_entity_poly.entity_id
_entity_poly.type
_entity_poly.pdbx_seq_one_letter_code
_entity_poly.pdbx_strand_id
1 'polypeptide(L)' 'MLGEREVVRLIQDNEYPARLIEAGLVWLELEITDAKTNTVRRQRLSKSAFADLILDWRDRRNRSARELAPALRKIGIAA' A
#
# COMPACT_ATOMS: atom_id res chain seq x y z
N MET A 1 -15.25 -9.92 7.15
CA MET A 1 -14.36 -9.27 8.15
C MET A 1 -12.92 -9.58 7.76
N LEU A 2 -12.06 -8.58 7.51
CA LEU A 2 -10.65 -8.83 7.16
C LEU A 2 -9.94 -9.56 8.30
N GLY A 3 -9.38 -10.75 8.03
CA GLY A 3 -8.55 -11.49 8.98
C GLY A 3 -7.08 -11.09 8.87
N GLU A 4 -6.26 -11.46 9.86
CA GLU A 4 -4.82 -11.17 9.91
C GLU A 4 -4.10 -11.59 8.61
N ARG A 5 -4.32 -12.84 8.18
CA ARG A 5 -3.73 -13.39 6.95
C ARG A 5 -4.12 -12.61 5.70
N GLU A 6 -5.37 -12.15 5.63
CA GLU A 6 -5.85 -11.37 4.47
C GLU A 6 -5.21 -9.98 4.44
N VAL A 7 -5.02 -9.36 5.61
CA VAL A 7 -4.34 -8.06 5.71
C VAL A 7 -2.88 -8.18 5.27
N VAL A 8 -2.17 -9.20 5.73
CA VAL A 8 -0.78 -9.47 5.29
C VAL A 8 -0.72 -9.68 3.78
N ARG A 9 -1.66 -10.45 3.23
CA ARG A 9 -1.73 -10.70 1.79
C ARG A 9 -2.01 -9.42 1.00
N LEU A 10 -2.93 -8.57 1.44
CA LEU A 10 -3.22 -7.28 0.82
C LEU A 10 -2.00 -6.35 0.82
N ILE A 11 -1.25 -6.32 1.91
CA ILE A 11 0.00 -5.55 2.00
C ILE A 11 1.01 -6.05 0.96
N GLN A 12 1.22 -7.37 0.89
CA GLN A 12 2.19 -8.00 -0.03
C GLN A 12 1.78 -7.84 -1.49
N ASP A 13 0.53 -8.17 -1.84
CA ASP A 13 0.02 -8.14 -3.21
C ASP A 13 -0.02 -6.73 -3.81
N ASN A 14 -0.08 -5.68 -2.97
CA ASN A 14 -0.07 -4.29 -3.42
C ASN A 14 1.29 -3.59 -3.18
N GLU A 15 2.29 -4.34 -2.68
CA GLU A 15 3.59 -3.84 -2.22
C GLU A 15 3.44 -2.55 -1.39
N TYR A 16 2.44 -2.54 -0.51
CA TYR A 16 2.18 -1.40 0.36
C TYR A 16 3.29 -1.35 1.42
N PRO A 17 3.97 -0.20 1.65
CA PRO A 17 5.12 -0.13 2.55
C PRO A 17 4.68 -0.11 4.01
N ALA A 18 4.02 -1.18 4.46
CA ALA A 18 3.61 -1.37 5.83
C ALA A 18 3.81 -2.81 6.28
N ARG A 19 3.82 -3.01 7.58
CA ARG A 19 3.85 -4.32 8.23
C ARG A 19 2.70 -4.40 9.23
N LEU A 20 2.00 -5.52 9.24
CA LEU A 20 1.00 -5.79 10.27
C LEU A 20 1.68 -6.08 11.61
N ILE A 21 1.28 -5.35 12.65
CA ILE A 21 1.73 -5.55 14.03
C ILE A 21 0.68 -6.36 14.79
N GLU A 22 -0.58 -5.93 14.73
CA GLU A 22 -1.69 -6.59 15.43
C GLU A 22 -3.00 -6.45 14.66
N ALA A 23 -3.85 -7.48 14.71
CA ALA A 23 -5.18 -7.46 14.12
C ALA A 23 -6.27 -7.71 15.17
N GLY A 24 -6.99 -6.67 15.55
CA GLY A 24 -8.20 -6.76 16.36
C GLY A 24 -9.43 -7.16 15.54
N LEU A 25 -10.60 -7.26 16.20
CA LEU A 25 -11.86 -7.62 15.53
C LEU A 25 -12.27 -6.58 14.48
N VAL A 26 -12.15 -5.29 14.80
CA VAL A 26 -12.59 -4.15 13.96
C VAL A 26 -11.47 -3.19 13.58
N TRP A 27 -10.26 -3.39 14.13
CA TRP A 27 -9.11 -2.52 13.96
C TRP A 27 -7.85 -3.32 13.63
N LEU A 28 -6.84 -2.62 13.11
CA LEU A 28 -5.53 -3.13 12.73
C LEU A 28 -4.47 -2.14 13.23
N GLU A 29 -3.34 -2.65 13.69
CA GLU A 29 -2.16 -1.86 13.99
C GLU A 29 -1.09 -2.17 12.95
N LEU A 30 -0.67 -1.12 12.23
CA LEU A 30 0.30 -1.21 11.16
C LEU A 30 1.52 -0.38 11.50
N GLU A 31 2.67 -0.88 11.09
CA GLU A 31 3.91 -0.14 11.05
C GLU A 31 4.16 0.27 9.60
N ILE A 32 3.95 1.54 9.28
CA ILE A 32 4.07 2.10 7.93
C ILE A 32 5.45 2.74 7.80
N THR A 33 6.18 2.36 6.76
CA THR A 33 7.47 2.94 6.40
C THR A 33 7.27 3.99 5.32
N ASP A 34 7.63 5.23 5.62
CA ASP A 34 7.65 6.29 4.61
C ASP A 34 8.81 6.07 3.64
N ALA A 35 8.49 5.77 2.38
CA ALA A 35 9.49 5.43 1.37
C ALA A 35 10.45 6.58 1.03
N LYS A 36 10.13 7.84 1.36
CA LYS A 36 10.97 9.02 1.05
C LYS A 36 11.94 9.34 2.18
N THR A 37 11.51 9.19 3.42
CA THR A 37 12.26 9.59 4.61
C THR A 37 12.78 8.39 5.40
N ASN A 38 12.45 7.17 4.98
CA ASN A 38 12.71 5.91 5.68
C ASN A 38 12.22 5.93 7.15
N THR A 39 11.24 6.79 7.44
CA THR A 39 10.70 6.93 8.79
C THR A 39 9.64 5.87 9.01
N VAL A 40 9.78 5.11 10.10
CA VAL A 40 8.81 4.12 10.52
C VAL A 40 7.81 4.76 11.46
N ARG A 41 6.51 4.63 11.17
CA ARG A 41 5.43 5.15 12.00
C ARG A 41 4.43 4.04 12.29
N ARG A 42 4.05 3.91 13.56
CA ARG A 42 2.96 3.01 13.96
C ARG A 42 1.65 3.74 13.91
N GLN A 43 0.66 3.09 13.29
CA GLN A 43 -0.66 3.65 13.13
C GLN A 43 -1.70 2.57 13.36
N ARG A 44 -2.66 2.88 14.23
CA ARG A 44 -3.85 2.07 14.43
C ARG A 44 -4.98 2.59 13.54
N LEU A 45 -5.59 1.70 12.78
CA LEU A 45 -6.62 1.98 11.79
C LEU A 45 -7.83 1.08 12.03
N SER A 46 -9.02 1.50 11.60
CA SER A 46 -10.11 0.53 11.42
C SER A 46 -9.86 -0.34 10.19
N LYS A 47 -10.48 -1.52 10.14
CA LYS A 47 -10.39 -2.41 8.97
C LYS A 47 -10.96 -1.78 7.69
N SER A 48 -12.00 -0.95 7.81
CA SER A 48 -12.55 -0.18 6.69
C SER A 48 -11.56 0.88 6.21
N ALA A 49 -10.99 1.67 7.12
CA ALA A 49 -10.01 2.69 6.78
C ALA A 49 -8.76 2.09 6.11
N PHE A 50 -8.32 0.91 6.55
CA PHE A 50 -7.25 0.17 5.88
C PHE A 50 -7.63 -0.25 4.46
N ALA A 51 -8.85 -0.76 4.24
CA ALA A 51 -9.30 -1.13 2.92
C ALA A 51 -9.34 0.07 1.96
N ASP A 52 -9.87 1.20 2.41
CA ASP A 52 -9.89 2.46 1.64
C ASP A 52 -8.46 2.93 1.31
N LEU A 53 -7.54 2.84 2.28
CA LEU A 53 -6.15 3.22 2.11
C LEU A 53 -5.42 2.35 1.08
N ILE A 54 -5.65 1.02 1.08
CA ILE A 54 -5.07 0.12 0.08
C ILE A 54 -5.66 0.40 -1.32
N LEU A 55 -6.96 0.70 -1.39
CA LEU A 55 -7.61 1.05 -2.67
C LEU A 55 -7.04 2.36 -3.24
N ASP A 56 -6.87 3.39 -2.42
CA ASP A 56 -6.24 4.66 -2.81
C ASP A 56 -4.78 4.45 -3.25
N TRP A 57 -4.01 3.65 -2.51
CA TRP A 57 -2.63 3.30 -2.88
C TRP A 57 -2.56 2.63 -4.26
N ARG A 58 -3.45 1.65 -4.51
CA ARG A 58 -3.50 0.93 -5.78
C ARG A 58 -3.89 1.85 -6.94
N ASP A 59 -4.84 2.75 -6.73
CA ASP A 59 -5.25 3.73 -7.75
C ASP A 59 -4.09 4.67 -8.11
N ARG A 60 -3.37 5.20 -7.11
CA ARG A 60 -2.18 6.05 -7.34
C ARG A 60 -1.08 5.31 -8.09
N ARG A 61 -0.80 4.06 -7.73
CA ARG A 61 0.22 3.23 -8.41
C ARG A 61 -0.18 2.94 -9.85
N ASN A 62 -1.44 2.62 -10.11
CA ASN A 62 -1.92 2.33 -11.45
C ASN A 62 -1.90 3.59 -12.35
N ARG A 63 -2.29 4.76 -11.81
CA ARG A 63 -2.17 6.04 -12.52
C ARG A 63 -0.71 6.37 -12.82
N SER A 64 0.17 6.26 -11.83
CA SER A 64 1.61 6.49 -12.02
C SER A 64 2.20 5.57 -13.08
N ALA A 65 1.87 4.27 -13.08
CA ALA A 65 2.31 3.34 -14.12
C ALA A 65 1.77 3.71 -15.51
N ARG A 66 0.50 4.10 -15.60
CA ARG A 66 -0.16 4.50 -16.85
C ARG A 66 0.36 5.83 -17.40
N GLU A 67 0.78 6.75 -16.54
CA GLU A 67 1.38 8.04 -16.91
C GLU A 67 2.88 7.91 -17.24
N LEU A 68 3.61 7.02 -16.56
CA LEU A 68 5.02 6.75 -16.83
C LEU A 68 5.22 5.93 -18.11
N ALA A 69 4.31 5.03 -18.47
CA ALA A 69 4.42 4.23 -19.70
C ALA A 69 4.55 5.07 -21.00
N PRO A 70 3.73 6.11 -21.26
CA PRO A 70 3.92 6.98 -22.42
C PRO A 70 5.11 7.92 -22.26
N ALA A 71 5.48 8.31 -21.03
CA ALA A 71 6.66 9.13 -20.78
C ALA A 71 7.95 8.37 -21.13
N LEU A 72 8.09 7.11 -20.68
CA LEU A 72 9.23 6.23 -20.98
C LEU A 72 9.34 5.91 -22.48
N ARG A 73 8.20 5.72 -23.17
CA ARG A 73 8.17 5.59 -24.65
C ARG A 73 8.71 6.84 -25.37
N LYS A 74 8.47 8.04 -24.83
CA LYS A 74 9.01 9.30 -25.41
C LYS A 74 10.52 9.45 -25.24
N ILE A 75 11.13 8.81 -24.24
CA ILE A 75 12.58 8.88 -23.97
C ILE A 75 13.37 7.72 -24.60
N GLY A 76 12.73 6.86 -25.39
CA GLY A 76 13.42 5.80 -26.15
C GLY A 76 13.94 4.63 -25.31
N ILE A 77 13.49 4.46 -24.06
CA ILE A 77 13.80 3.25 -23.29
C ILE A 77 12.75 2.18 -23.66
N ALA A 78 12.94 1.61 -24.83
CA ALA A 78 12.40 0.31 -25.17
C ALA A 78 13.49 -0.72 -24.81
N ALA A 79 13.16 -1.65 -23.92
CA ALA A 79 13.80 -2.95 -23.82
C ALA A 79 12.72 -3.96 -23.45
#